data_AF-A0A958LFI2-F1
#
_entry.id   AF-A0A958LFI2-F1
#
_cell.length_a   1.000
_cell.length_b   1.000
_cell.length_c   1.000
_cell.angle_alpha   90.00
_cell.angle_beta   90.00
_cell.angle_gamma   90.00
#
_symmetry.space_group_name_H-M   'P 1'
#
loop_
_entity.id
_entity.type
_entity.pdbx_description
1 polymer ?
#
loop_
_entity_poly.entity_id
_entity_poly.type
_entity_poly.pdbx_seq_one_letter_code
_entity_poly.pdbx_strand_id
1 'polypeptide(L)'
;MRTPELTDPSSMTRNARRPLYLSVALLGLGGVLLFLLLRSNEKTFPPLAAGAYMGTISGVSQQERGRRTLYVQRLPDALLVVVFAEGWIPQVVPLVPIAAEQGTPVGYQPVIMQFQGRSFSLSGTLSGDAALGAVATESSVLGSWNLSPIGAEQARIGLSTEEVGRLQDLLVAKAEYLELSAEDERLKQRAA
;
A
#
# COMPACT_ATOMS: atom_id res chain seq x y z
N MET A 1 28.16 -60.81 50.91
CA MET A 1 27.87 -59.40 51.30
C MET A 1 28.81 -58.49 50.51
N ARG A 2 28.30 -57.34 50.07
CA ARG A 2 28.81 -56.45 49.00
C ARG A 2 30.23 -55.93 49.20
N THR A 3 30.92 -55.73 48.08
CA THR A 3 31.63 -54.47 47.76
C THR A 3 31.35 -54.11 46.29
N PRO A 4 30.75 -52.94 46.00
CA PRO A 4 30.56 -52.46 44.64
C PRO A 4 31.83 -51.81 44.11
N GLU A 5 32.20 -52.16 42.88
CA GLU A 5 33.32 -51.55 42.16
C GLU A 5 32.86 -50.25 41.50
N LEU A 6 33.66 -49.22 41.70
CA LEU A 6 33.41 -47.81 41.43
C LEU A 6 34.25 -47.40 40.21
N THR A 7 33.64 -47.13 39.07
CA THR A 7 34.31 -46.52 37.89
C THR A 7 33.25 -46.01 36.92
N ASP A 8 33.33 -44.86 36.26
CA ASP A 8 33.97 -43.56 36.46
C ASP A 8 33.11 -42.63 35.56
N PRO A 9 32.46 -41.56 36.08
CA PRO A 9 31.56 -40.72 35.29
C PRO A 9 32.28 -39.71 34.37
N SER A 10 33.59 -39.83 34.15
CA SER A 10 34.42 -38.86 33.43
C SER A 10 34.39 -38.97 31.90
N SER A 11 33.23 -39.22 31.28
CA SER A 11 33.06 -38.98 29.83
C SER A 11 32.46 -37.61 29.59
N MET A 12 33.38 -36.65 29.64
CA MET A 12 33.32 -35.28 29.11
C MET A 12 32.17 -35.02 28.13
N THR A 13 31.08 -34.47 28.64
CA THR A 13 30.19 -33.61 27.85
C THR A 13 30.97 -32.34 27.53
N ARG A 14 31.66 -32.32 26.37
CA ARG A 14 32.03 -31.06 25.71
C ARG A 14 30.73 -30.36 25.33
N ASN A 15 30.18 -29.63 26.30
CA ASN A 15 29.18 -28.62 26.07
C ASN A 15 29.82 -27.59 25.13
N ALA A 16 29.63 -27.80 23.83
CA ALA A 16 29.82 -26.81 22.81
C ALA A 16 28.87 -25.66 23.15
N ARG A 17 29.36 -24.73 23.98
CA ARG A 17 28.76 -23.43 24.24
C ARG A 17 28.75 -22.69 22.91
N ARG A 18 27.78 -23.02 22.06
CA ARG A 18 27.49 -22.25 20.85
C ARG A 18 27.24 -20.83 21.33
N PRO A 19 28.03 -19.84 20.87
CA PRO A 19 27.94 -18.49 21.38
C PRO A 19 26.54 -17.94 21.07
N LEU A 20 25.72 -17.81 22.11
CA LEU A 20 24.37 -17.26 22.06
C LEU A 20 24.33 -15.88 21.37
N TYR A 21 25.45 -15.16 21.44
CA TYR A 21 25.70 -13.89 20.75
C TYR A 21 25.57 -13.98 19.22
N LEU A 22 25.90 -15.12 18.60
CA LEU A 22 25.86 -15.27 17.14
C LEU A 22 24.41 -15.30 16.63
N SER A 23 23.50 -15.93 17.38
CA SER A 23 22.07 -15.96 17.06
C SER A 23 21.40 -14.60 17.24
N VAL A 24 21.79 -13.84 18.26
CA VAL A 24 21.28 -12.48 18.51
C VAL A 24 21.79 -11.50 17.44
N ALA A 25 23.05 -11.62 17.03
CA ALA A 25 23.62 -10.81 15.96
C ALA A 25 22.95 -11.08 14.60
N LEU A 26 22.68 -12.34 14.27
CA LEU A 26 21.97 -12.72 13.03
C LEU A 26 20.51 -12.24 13.00
N LEU A 27 19.80 -12.27 14.13
CA LEU A 27 18.44 -11.71 14.24
C LEU A 27 18.45 -10.18 14.10
N GLY A 28 19.43 -9.50 14.71
CA GLY A 28 19.61 -8.06 14.56
C GLY A 28 19.90 -7.66 13.11
N LEU A 29 20.83 -8.36 12.45
CA LEU A 29 21.17 -8.13 11.04
C LEU A 29 20.01 -8.44 10.10
N GLY A 30 19.28 -9.54 10.35
CA GLY A 30 18.07 -9.88 9.59
C GLY A 30 16.98 -8.84 9.74
N GLY A 31 16.75 -8.32 10.95
CA GLY A 31 15.80 -7.25 11.20
C GLY A 31 16.19 -5.93 10.53
N VAL A 32 17.47 -5.56 10.57
CA VAL A 32 17.99 -4.35 9.89
C VAL A 32 17.91 -4.51 8.37
N LEU A 33 18.27 -5.66 7.81
CA LEU A 33 18.17 -5.91 6.38
C LEU A 33 16.71 -5.90 5.91
N LEU A 34 15.80 -6.52 6.67
CA LEU A 34 14.36 -6.47 6.40
C LEU A 34 13.82 -5.03 6.46
N PHE A 35 14.25 -4.25 7.45
CA PHE A 35 13.90 -2.84 7.58
C PHE A 35 14.44 -2.00 6.42
N LEU A 36 15.66 -2.25 5.96
CA LEU A 36 16.27 -1.55 4.82
C LEU A 36 15.63 -1.94 3.49
N LEU A 37 15.26 -3.21 3.30
CA LEU A 37 14.55 -3.69 2.11
C LEU A 37 13.12 -3.14 2.04
N LEU A 38 12.45 -2.97 3.18
CA LEU A 38 11.17 -2.26 3.23
C LEU A 38 11.32 -0.79 2.83
N ARG A 39 12.42 -0.14 3.22
CA ARG A 39 12.68 1.27 2.92
C ARG A 39 13.06 1.56 1.46
N SER A 40 13.68 0.61 0.75
CA SER A 40 14.19 0.87 -0.62
C SER A 40 13.09 0.93 -1.67
N ASN A 41 11.93 0.30 -1.44
CA ASN A 41 10.79 0.30 -2.37
C ASN A 41 9.78 1.43 -2.11
N GLU A 42 10.00 2.29 -1.10
CA GLU A 42 9.10 3.41 -0.74
C GLU A 42 9.15 4.61 -1.72
N LYS A 43 9.73 4.44 -2.91
CA LYS A 43 9.84 5.52 -3.91
C LYS A 43 8.95 5.34 -5.14
N THR A 44 8.15 4.29 -5.19
CA THR A 44 7.25 4.01 -6.32
C THR A 44 5.84 3.72 -5.83
N PHE A 45 4.84 4.02 -6.65
CA PHE A 45 3.50 3.50 -6.47
C PHE A 45 3.37 2.18 -7.25
N PRO A 46 2.80 1.11 -6.66
CA PRO A 46 2.77 -0.20 -7.27
C PRO A 46 1.94 -0.24 -8.56
N PRO A 47 2.27 -1.13 -9.51
CA PRO A 47 1.51 -1.28 -10.74
C PRO A 47 0.18 -2.02 -10.50
N LEU A 48 -0.84 -1.30 -10.04
CA LEU A 48 -2.18 -1.87 -9.85
C LEU A 48 -2.83 -2.25 -11.18
N ALA A 49 -3.50 -3.41 -11.22
CA ALA A 49 -4.35 -3.81 -12.33
C ALA A 49 -5.57 -2.87 -12.45
N ALA A 50 -6.19 -2.84 -13.63
CA ALA A 50 -7.42 -2.09 -13.82
C ALA A 50 -8.54 -2.65 -12.91
N GLY A 51 -9.20 -1.80 -12.15
CA GLY A 51 -10.20 -2.25 -11.18
C GLY A 51 -10.41 -1.30 -10.00
N ALA A 52 -11.33 -1.69 -9.12
CA ALA A 52 -11.62 -1.01 -7.88
C ALA A 52 -10.91 -1.69 -6.71
N TYR A 53 -10.42 -0.88 -5.79
CA TYR A 53 -9.67 -1.28 -4.61
C TYR A 53 -10.23 -0.56 -3.38
N MET A 54 -10.28 -1.27 -2.26
CA MET A 54 -10.64 -0.70 -0.97
C MET A 54 -9.62 -1.16 0.07
N GLY A 55 -9.38 -0.28 1.02
CA GLY A 55 -8.57 -0.61 2.16
C GLY A 55 -8.56 0.58 3.10
N THR A 56 -7.39 0.88 3.63
CA THR A 56 -7.28 1.86 4.69
C THR A 56 -6.07 2.75 4.52
N ILE A 57 -6.16 3.96 5.06
CA ILE A 57 -5.09 4.96 5.04
C ILE A 57 -4.99 5.64 6.40
N SER A 58 -3.77 5.98 6.81
CA SER A 58 -3.46 6.70 8.05
C SER A 58 -2.44 7.79 7.79
N GLY A 59 -2.36 8.77 8.69
CA GLY A 59 -1.37 9.87 8.57
C GLY A 59 -1.77 11.00 7.62
N VAL A 60 -3.02 11.02 7.13
CA VAL A 60 -3.56 12.09 6.28
C VAL A 60 -4.20 13.25 7.05
N SER A 61 -4.55 13.07 8.32
CA SER A 61 -5.06 14.13 9.21
C SER A 61 -4.13 14.33 10.40
N GLN A 62 -3.92 15.58 10.83
CA GLN A 62 -3.15 15.87 12.06
C GLN A 62 -3.98 15.68 13.32
N GLN A 63 -5.29 15.91 13.26
CA GLN A 63 -6.18 15.87 14.42
C GLN A 63 -6.57 14.44 14.78
N GLU A 64 -6.52 13.52 13.82
CA GLU A 64 -6.80 12.12 14.06
C GLU A 64 -5.66 11.26 13.50
N ARG A 65 -4.90 10.61 14.39
CA ARG A 65 -4.06 9.45 14.04
C ARG A 65 -4.90 8.25 13.57
N GLY A 66 -6.19 8.44 13.34
CA GLY A 66 -7.16 7.42 12.97
C GLY A 66 -6.86 6.85 11.59
N ARG A 67 -7.09 5.55 11.48
CA ARG A 67 -7.15 4.85 10.20
C ARG A 67 -8.49 5.18 9.54
N ARG A 68 -8.47 5.62 8.30
CA ARG A 68 -9.63 5.94 7.47
C ARG A 68 -9.81 4.92 6.37
N THR A 69 -11.03 4.77 5.88
CA THR A 69 -11.30 3.97 4.69
C THR A 69 -10.75 4.68 3.46
N LEU A 70 -10.09 3.93 2.58
CA LEU A 70 -9.52 4.39 1.32
C LEU A 70 -10.18 3.58 0.20
N TYR A 71 -10.78 4.27 -0.76
CA TYR A 71 -11.22 3.69 -2.02
C TYR A 71 -10.36 4.24 -3.15
N VAL A 72 -9.91 3.34 -4.02
CA VAL A 72 -9.12 3.68 -5.20
C VAL A 72 -9.70 2.94 -6.40
N GLN A 73 -9.95 3.67 -7.48
CA GLN A 73 -10.25 3.07 -8.78
C GLN A 73 -9.08 3.34 -9.72
N ARG A 74 -8.48 2.26 -10.24
CA ARG A 74 -7.51 2.33 -11.32
C ARG A 74 -8.25 2.57 -12.64
N LEU A 75 -7.96 3.73 -13.25
CA LEU A 75 -8.31 4.08 -14.65
C LEU A 75 -7.13 3.66 -15.57
N PRO A 76 -7.12 3.91 -16.90
CA PRO A 76 -5.95 3.58 -17.74
C PRO A 76 -4.68 4.37 -17.41
N ASP A 77 -4.79 5.68 -17.15
CA ASP A 77 -3.63 6.58 -16.95
C ASP A 77 -3.72 7.40 -15.65
N ALA A 78 -4.64 7.04 -14.75
CA ALA A 78 -4.89 7.76 -13.51
C ALA A 78 -5.46 6.84 -12.42
N LEU A 79 -5.53 7.39 -11.21
CA LEU A 79 -6.28 6.86 -10.08
C LEU A 79 -7.37 7.84 -9.68
N LEU A 80 -8.58 7.35 -9.47
CA LEU A 80 -9.56 8.08 -8.67
C LEU A 80 -9.39 7.66 -7.21
N VAL A 81 -9.08 8.60 -6.35
CA VAL A 81 -8.79 8.38 -4.93
C VAL A 81 -9.82 9.07 -4.05
N VAL A 82 -10.40 8.30 -3.13
CA VAL A 82 -11.39 8.76 -2.18
C VAL A 82 -10.97 8.29 -0.79
N VAL A 83 -10.72 9.24 0.10
CA VAL A 83 -10.55 8.95 1.51
C VAL A 83 -11.84 9.35 2.21
N PHE A 84 -12.43 8.42 2.94
CA PHE A 84 -13.64 8.70 3.71
C PHE A 84 -13.24 9.39 5.02
N ALA A 85 -12.99 10.69 4.90
CA ALA A 85 -12.69 11.59 6.00
C ALA A 85 -13.44 12.92 5.80
N GLU A 86 -13.71 13.62 6.90
CA GLU A 86 -14.35 14.93 6.85
C GLU A 86 -13.50 15.94 6.07
N GLY A 87 -14.14 16.71 5.20
CA GLY A 87 -13.48 17.71 4.35
C GLY A 87 -12.63 17.12 3.21
N TRP A 88 -12.58 15.79 3.05
CA TRP A 88 -11.85 15.17 1.95
C TRP A 88 -12.67 15.27 0.66
N ILE A 89 -12.03 15.78 -0.40
CA ILE A 89 -12.61 15.86 -1.74
C ILE A 89 -12.01 14.73 -2.59
N PRO A 90 -12.84 13.96 -3.34
CA PRO A 90 -12.34 12.98 -4.31
C PRO A 90 -11.36 13.60 -5.29
N GLN A 91 -10.27 12.89 -5.59
CA GLN A 91 -9.19 13.40 -6.44
C GLN A 91 -8.86 12.41 -7.55
N VAL A 92 -8.70 12.91 -8.77
CA VAL A 92 -8.13 12.16 -9.88
C VAL A 92 -6.65 12.49 -9.95
N VAL A 93 -5.79 11.49 -9.73
CA VAL A 93 -4.34 11.63 -9.70
C VAL A 93 -3.75 10.94 -10.93
N PRO A 94 -2.99 11.64 -11.80
CA PRO A 94 -2.37 11.03 -12.95
C PRO A 94 -1.30 10.02 -12.52
N LEU A 95 -1.19 8.92 -13.25
CA LEU A 95 -0.16 7.92 -13.05
C LEU A 95 0.96 8.14 -14.06
N VAL A 96 2.14 8.46 -13.54
CA VAL A 96 3.34 8.67 -14.36
C VAL A 96 4.15 7.37 -14.34
N PRO A 97 4.22 6.62 -15.45
CA PRO A 97 4.95 5.36 -15.48
C PRO A 97 6.45 5.61 -15.29
N ILE A 98 7.07 4.76 -14.50
CA ILE A 98 8.53 4.65 -14.45
C ILE A 98 8.90 3.67 -15.57
N ALA A 99 9.64 4.16 -16.56
CA ALA A 99 9.94 3.44 -17.78
C ALA A 99 10.49 2.03 -17.48
N ALA A 100 9.93 1.04 -18.16
CA ALA A 100 10.49 -0.29 -18.24
C ALA A 100 11.02 -0.50 -19.66
N GLU A 101 12.12 -1.23 -19.81
CA GLU A 101 12.72 -1.53 -21.11
C GLU A 101 11.81 -2.33 -22.07
N GLN A 102 10.63 -2.78 -21.63
CA GLN A 102 9.76 -3.72 -22.36
C GLN A 102 8.26 -3.36 -22.38
N GLY A 103 7.89 -2.08 -22.18
CA GLY A 103 6.51 -1.60 -22.42
C GLY A 103 5.50 -1.82 -21.27
N THR A 104 5.80 -2.64 -20.27
CA THR A 104 4.99 -2.76 -19.03
C THR A 104 5.68 -1.97 -17.90
N PRO A 105 5.07 -0.92 -17.33
CA PRO A 105 5.70 -0.14 -16.27
C PRO A 105 6.10 -1.03 -15.07
N VAL A 106 7.35 -0.91 -14.61
CA VAL A 106 7.81 -1.60 -13.37
C VAL A 106 7.07 -1.04 -12.15
N GLY A 107 6.61 0.20 -12.25
CA GLY A 107 5.78 0.89 -11.29
C GLY A 107 5.48 2.30 -11.78
N TYR A 108 4.86 3.10 -10.91
CA TYR A 108 4.58 4.50 -11.16
C TYR A 108 5.35 5.39 -10.19
N GLN A 109 5.48 6.67 -10.53
CA GLN A 109 5.91 7.66 -9.55
C GLN A 109 4.94 7.67 -8.34
N PRO A 110 5.40 8.12 -7.16
CA PRO A 110 4.53 8.25 -6.00
C PRO A 110 3.28 9.08 -6.32
N VAL A 111 2.12 8.60 -5.88
CA VAL A 111 0.83 9.26 -6.11
C VAL A 111 0.72 10.43 -5.15
N ILE A 112 0.61 11.64 -5.67
CA ILE A 112 0.52 12.87 -4.87
C ILE A 112 -0.95 13.27 -4.70
N MET A 113 -1.37 13.47 -3.46
CA MET A 113 -2.71 13.92 -3.09
C MET A 113 -2.65 15.19 -2.25
N GLN A 114 -3.71 16.00 -2.29
CA GLN A 114 -3.83 17.21 -1.49
C GLN A 114 -4.95 17.08 -0.46
N PHE A 115 -4.70 17.52 0.77
CA PHE A 115 -5.75 17.63 1.78
C PHE A 115 -5.42 18.74 2.77
N GLN A 116 -6.39 19.63 3.01
CA GLN A 116 -6.24 20.79 3.90
C GLN A 116 -4.97 21.63 3.62
N GLY A 117 -4.66 21.85 2.34
CA GLY A 117 -3.48 22.62 1.92
C GLY A 117 -2.13 21.90 2.07
N ARG A 118 -2.13 20.60 2.35
CA ARG A 118 -0.91 19.78 2.46
C ARG A 118 -0.85 18.71 1.38
N SER A 119 0.35 18.49 0.87
CA SER A 119 0.67 17.44 -0.11
C SER A 119 1.13 16.17 0.58
N PHE A 120 0.55 15.04 0.18
CA PHE A 120 0.89 13.70 0.65
C PHE A 120 1.28 12.83 -0.52
N SER A 121 2.35 12.06 -0.40
CA SER A 121 2.75 11.05 -1.37
C SER A 121 2.39 9.66 -0.87
N LEU A 122 1.78 8.86 -1.73
CA LEU A 122 1.60 7.42 -1.55
C LEU A 122 2.65 6.66 -2.35
N SER A 123 3.40 5.83 -1.68
CA SER A 123 4.33 4.88 -2.27
C SER A 123 4.18 3.52 -1.60
N GLY A 124 4.56 2.43 -2.27
CA GLY A 124 4.38 1.09 -1.75
C GLY A 124 4.70 -0.01 -2.76
N THR A 125 4.28 -1.23 -2.41
CA THR A 125 4.51 -2.43 -3.19
C THR A 125 3.25 -3.29 -3.29
N LEU A 126 3.22 -4.15 -4.30
CA LEU A 126 2.30 -5.29 -4.34
C LEU A 126 2.79 -6.40 -3.41
N SER A 127 1.85 -7.09 -2.78
CA SER A 127 2.05 -8.24 -1.92
C SER A 127 0.90 -9.22 -2.17
N GLY A 128 1.09 -10.12 -3.14
CA GLY A 128 -0.01 -10.91 -3.70
C GLY A 128 -0.98 -10.00 -4.46
N ASP A 129 -2.28 -10.15 -4.18
CA ASP A 129 -3.32 -9.30 -4.78
C ASP A 129 -3.50 -7.96 -4.05
N ALA A 130 -2.92 -7.79 -2.87
CA ALA A 130 -3.01 -6.57 -2.09
C ALA A 130 -1.84 -5.63 -2.41
N ALA A 131 -2.07 -4.33 -2.26
CA ALA A 131 -1.03 -3.32 -2.26
C ALA A 131 -0.95 -2.66 -0.88
N LEU A 132 0.27 -2.33 -0.44
CA LEU A 132 0.50 -1.69 0.84
C LEU A 132 1.69 -0.75 0.75
N GLY A 133 1.69 0.27 1.59
CA GLY A 133 2.70 1.30 1.48
C GLY A 133 2.66 2.38 2.55
N ALA A 134 3.47 3.40 2.32
CA ALA A 134 3.66 4.54 3.20
C ALA A 134 2.90 5.77 2.69
N VAL A 135 2.41 6.57 3.65
CA VAL A 135 1.95 7.94 3.43
C VAL A 135 3.05 8.85 3.94
N ALA A 136 3.57 9.70 3.06
CA ALA A 136 4.66 10.62 3.41
C ALA A 136 4.38 12.05 2.96
N THR A 137 5.11 12.97 3.57
CA THR A 137 5.32 14.33 3.08
C THR A 137 6.76 14.43 2.59
N GLU A 138 7.15 15.57 2.02
CA GLU A 138 8.55 15.82 1.61
C GLU A 138 9.55 15.61 2.76
N SER A 139 9.13 15.87 4.00
CA SER A 139 10.01 15.82 5.18
C SER A 139 9.96 14.52 5.97
N SER A 140 8.87 13.74 5.89
CA SER A 140 8.68 12.60 6.79
C SER A 140 7.57 11.64 6.36
N VAL A 141 7.71 10.38 6.77
CA VAL A 141 6.63 9.38 6.72
C VAL A 141 5.65 9.68 7.85
N LEU A 142 4.37 9.82 7.50
CA LEU A 142 3.28 10.16 8.44
C LEU A 142 2.42 8.96 8.81
N GLY A 143 2.35 7.95 7.94
CA GLY A 143 1.47 6.82 8.15
C GLY A 143 1.63 5.76 7.08
N SER A 144 0.63 4.90 6.99
CA SER A 144 0.60 3.79 6.04
C SER A 144 -0.77 3.64 5.40
N TRP A 145 -0.78 2.96 4.26
CA TRP A 145 -1.98 2.58 3.54
C TRP A 145 -1.94 1.12 3.11
N ASN A 146 -3.13 0.56 2.87
CA ASN A 146 -3.32 -0.72 2.21
C ASN A 146 -4.52 -0.66 1.27
N LEU A 147 -4.50 -1.50 0.25
CA LEU A 147 -5.53 -1.65 -0.77
C LEU A 147 -5.65 -3.13 -1.11
N SER A 148 -6.88 -3.60 -1.19
CA SER A 148 -7.21 -4.93 -1.71
C SER A 148 -8.25 -4.78 -2.83
N PRO A 149 -8.19 -5.61 -3.88
CA PRO A 149 -9.16 -5.56 -4.96
C PRO A 149 -10.55 -5.85 -4.40
N ILE A 150 -11.52 -5.08 -4.85
CA ILE A 150 -12.92 -5.28 -4.51
C ILE A 150 -13.54 -6.14 -5.60
N GLY A 151 -13.97 -7.36 -5.26
CA GLY A 151 -14.90 -8.08 -6.13
C GLY A 151 -16.24 -7.32 -6.20
N ALA A 152 -16.99 -7.40 -7.30
CA ALA A 152 -18.22 -6.63 -7.51
C ALA A 152 -19.25 -6.71 -6.34
N GLU A 153 -19.22 -7.80 -5.57
CA GLU A 153 -20.05 -8.05 -4.39
C GLU A 153 -19.51 -7.39 -3.09
N GLN A 154 -18.20 -7.17 -2.97
CA GLN A 154 -17.53 -6.77 -1.72
C GLN A 154 -17.56 -5.26 -1.44
N ALA A 155 -17.89 -4.42 -2.44
CA ALA A 155 -17.92 -2.95 -2.28
C ALA A 155 -18.92 -2.49 -1.20
N ARG A 156 -19.89 -3.34 -0.86
CA ARG A 156 -20.92 -3.04 0.15
C ARG A 156 -20.53 -3.46 1.57
N ILE A 157 -19.57 -4.38 1.71
CA ILE A 157 -19.22 -5.01 2.99
C ILE A 157 -18.07 -4.21 3.61
N GLY A 158 -18.38 -3.09 4.27
CA GLY A 158 -17.39 -2.30 5.01
C GLY A 158 -17.60 -0.79 4.97
N LEU A 159 -18.48 -0.31 4.09
CA LEU A 159 -18.89 1.09 4.05
C LEU A 159 -20.14 1.29 4.90
N SER A 160 -20.14 2.34 5.72
CA SER A 160 -21.36 2.84 6.37
C SER A 160 -22.36 3.33 5.32
N THR A 161 -23.65 3.41 5.69
CA THR A 161 -24.72 3.87 4.79
C THR A 161 -24.40 5.22 4.13
N GLU A 162 -23.75 6.12 4.86
CA GLU A 162 -23.33 7.42 4.34
C GLU A 162 -22.20 7.30 3.32
N GLU A 163 -21.20 6.46 3.60
CA GLU A 163 -20.10 6.19 2.68
C GLU A 163 -20.57 5.49 1.40
N VAL A 164 -21.58 4.61 1.50
CA VAL A 164 -22.25 4.01 0.33
C VAL A 164 -22.93 5.06 -0.52
N GLY A 165 -23.63 6.03 0.08
CA GLY A 165 -24.25 7.14 -0.66
C GLY A 165 -23.21 7.97 -1.41
N ARG A 166 -22.12 8.35 -0.75
CA ARG A 166 -21.02 9.10 -1.39
C ARG A 166 -20.35 8.31 -2.52
N LEU A 167 -20.22 6.98 -2.36
CA LEU A 167 -19.70 6.13 -3.42
C LEU A 167 -20.67 6.06 -4.61
N GLN A 168 -21.97 6.01 -4.38
CA GLN A 168 -22.98 6.03 -5.45
C GLN A 168 -22.93 7.36 -6.23
N ASP A 169 -22.91 8.49 -5.54
CA ASP A 169 -22.79 9.81 -6.18
C ASP A 169 -21.54 9.89 -7.06
N LEU A 170 -20.44 9.32 -6.57
CA LEU A 170 -19.18 9.27 -7.30
C LEU A 170 -19.21 8.32 -8.50
N LEU A 171 -19.92 7.19 -8.40
CA LEU A 171 -20.14 6.30 -9.54
C LEU A 171 -21.00 6.96 -10.63
N VAL A 172 -21.97 7.80 -10.24
CA VAL A 172 -22.74 8.63 -11.18
C VAL A 172 -21.84 9.65 -11.86
N ALA A 173 -21.05 10.41 -11.09
CA ALA A 173 -20.10 11.37 -11.66
C ALA A 173 -19.06 10.71 -12.61
N LYS A 174 -18.64 9.47 -12.31
CA LYS A 174 -17.79 8.67 -13.19
C LYS A 174 -18.48 8.35 -14.52
N ALA A 175 -19.76 7.99 -14.49
CA ALA A 175 -20.52 7.70 -15.71
C ALA A 175 -20.58 8.95 -16.60
N GLU A 176 -20.88 10.11 -16.03
CA GLU A 176 -20.91 11.39 -16.74
C GLU A 176 -19.55 11.75 -17.35
N TYR A 177 -18.45 11.58 -16.60
CA TYR A 177 -17.11 11.84 -17.12
C TYR A 177 -16.74 10.92 -18.30
N LEU A 178 -17.12 9.64 -18.24
CA LEU A 178 -16.85 8.69 -19.33
C LEU A 178 -17.65 9.03 -20.58
N GLU A 179 -18.89 9.49 -20.44
CA GLU A 179 -19.70 9.98 -21.55
C GLU A 179 -19.06 11.21 -22.21
N LEU A 180 -18.65 12.20 -21.41
CA LEU A 180 -17.98 13.40 -21.90
C LEU A 180 -16.65 13.10 -22.60
N SER A 181 -15.85 12.19 -22.05
CA SER A 181 -14.57 11.76 -22.65
C SER A 181 -14.79 11.04 -23.99
N ALA A 182 -15.81 10.17 -24.07
CA ALA A 182 -16.17 9.50 -25.32
C ALA A 182 -16.69 10.48 -26.38
N GLU A 183 -17.38 11.55 -25.96
CA GLU A 183 -17.85 12.60 -26.85
C GLU A 183 -16.68 13.44 -27.40
N ASP A 184 -15.71 13.81 -26.56
CA ASP A 184 -14.52 14.55 -26.97
C ASP A 184 -13.68 13.76 -27.98
N GLU A 185 -13.49 12.45 -27.77
CA GLU A 185 -12.83 11.56 -28.74
C GLU A 185 -13.59 11.49 -30.08
N ARG A 186 -14.92 11.42 -30.05
CA ARG A 186 -15.74 11.45 -31.28
C ARG A 186 -15.61 12.78 -32.02
N LEU A 187 -15.52 13.89 -31.30
CA LEU A 187 -15.33 15.22 -31.90
C LEU A 187 -13.95 15.34 -32.56
N LYS A 188 -12.89 14.85 -31.89
CA LYS A 188 -11.54 14.80 -32.48
C LYS A 188 -11.48 13.95 -33.74
N GLN A 189 -12.15 12.80 -33.76
CA GLN A 189 -12.23 11.93 -34.94
C GLN A 189 -13.00 12.56 -36.11
N ARG A 190 -13.96 13.44 -35.84
CA ARG A 190 -14.70 14.17 -36.90
C ARG A 190 -13.92 15.37 -37.45
N ALA A 191 -12.98 15.91 -36.68
CA ALA A 191 -12.18 17.06 -37.07
C ALA A 191 -10.87 16.67 -37.80
N ALA A 192 -10.49 15.39 -37.77
CA ALA A 192 -9.36 14.82 -38.49
C ALA A 192 -9.78 14.28 -39.86
#